data_AF-A0A0W1A340-F1
#
_entry.id   AF-A0A0W1A340-F1
#
_cell.length_a   1.000
_cell.length_b   1.000
_cell.length_c   1.000
_cell.angle_alpha   90.00
_cell.angle_beta   90.00
_cell.angle_gamma   90.00
#
_symmetry.space_group_name_H-M   'P 1'
#
loop_
_entity.id
_entity.type
_entity.pdbx_description
1 polymer ?
#
loop_
_entity_poly.entity_id
_entity_poly.type
_entity_poly.pdbx_seq_one_letter_code
_entity_poly.pdbx_strand_id
1 'polypeptide(L)'
;MLPNNFIGVFGVIDEELVKTAANKYGFNLEFKTKSIFEKNGFCTKHNVLVKLNDESLEIDLLANKYVDRHFIIECKGTDSSSALILVKESVEQDNMADMRRRNIEGTNFRLVGFEGENFCTFTGDFFNNNTKELKKSSRNDDENNFYKAQLQINDAISAFIQSASSGVSYITPVIVTNASIWVVDYNNPDKTEVDEFRWVLHKVKLGNNFKFVSREEESEVLSFILPVVNINYLDSFIKDAINMNTSTGRIKISPLSI
;
A
#
# COMPACT_ATOMS: atom_id res chain seq x y z
N MET A 1 -27.19 -36.51 -44.63
CA MET A 1 -25.83 -36.48 -44.05
C MET A 1 -25.31 -35.06 -44.21
N LEU A 2 -25.13 -34.34 -43.11
CA LEU A 2 -24.48 -33.04 -43.10
C LEU A 2 -22.96 -33.27 -42.92
N PRO A 3 -22.07 -32.53 -43.60
CA PRO A 3 -20.66 -32.62 -43.30
C PRO A 3 -20.38 -31.89 -41.98
N ASN A 4 -19.80 -32.64 -41.04
CA ASN A 4 -19.12 -32.11 -39.87
C ASN A 4 -17.96 -31.20 -40.33
N ASN A 5 -18.00 -29.93 -39.94
CA ASN A 5 -16.81 -29.08 -39.88
C ASN A 5 -16.93 -28.15 -38.67
N PHE A 6 -16.84 -28.73 -37.48
CA PHE A 6 -16.37 -28.01 -36.31
C PHE A 6 -14.85 -28.17 -36.27
N ILE A 7 -14.13 -27.26 -36.92
CA ILE A 7 -12.71 -27.07 -36.65
C ILE A 7 -12.66 -26.21 -35.40
N GLY A 8 -12.60 -26.86 -34.24
CA GLY A 8 -12.20 -26.21 -33.01
C GLY A 8 -10.76 -25.75 -33.17
N VAL A 9 -10.56 -24.45 -33.41
CA VAL A 9 -9.25 -23.83 -33.34
C VAL A 9 -8.90 -23.77 -31.85
N PHE A 10 -8.25 -24.80 -31.33
CA PHE A 10 -7.50 -24.69 -30.09
C PHE A 10 -6.31 -23.79 -30.42
N GLY A 11 -6.48 -22.49 -30.17
CA GLY A 11 -5.39 -21.53 -30.30
C GLY A 11 -4.26 -21.95 -29.38
N VAL A 12 -3.11 -22.27 -29.97
CA VAL A 12 -1.87 -22.45 -29.22
C VAL A 12 -1.60 -21.12 -28.54
N ILE A 13 -1.65 -21.10 -27.21
CA ILE A 13 -1.31 -19.91 -26.43
C ILE A 13 0.21 -19.73 -26.52
N ASP A 14 0.67 -18.66 -27.15
CA ASP A 14 2.08 -18.31 -27.27
C ASP A 14 2.62 -17.87 -25.89
N GLU A 15 3.73 -18.47 -25.46
CA GLU A 15 4.41 -18.18 -24.20
C GLU A 15 4.77 -16.69 -24.07
N GLU A 16 5.18 -16.03 -25.15
CA GLU A 16 5.53 -14.61 -25.13
C GLU A 16 4.29 -13.72 -24.98
N LEU A 17 3.14 -14.13 -25.52
CA LEU A 17 1.87 -13.45 -25.27
C LEU A 17 1.43 -13.60 -23.81
N VAL A 18 1.64 -14.76 -23.20
CA VAL A 18 1.37 -14.98 -21.77
C VAL A 18 2.28 -14.13 -20.89
N LYS A 19 3.60 -14.11 -21.16
CA LYS A 19 4.54 -13.25 -20.43
C LYS A 19 4.19 -11.78 -20.57
N THR A 20 3.84 -11.34 -21.77
CA THR A 20 3.42 -9.95 -22.04
C THR A 20 2.15 -9.60 -21.27
N ALA A 21 1.15 -10.48 -21.28
CA ALA A 21 -0.08 -10.28 -20.51
C ALA A 21 0.20 -10.25 -19.00
N ALA A 22 0.95 -11.22 -18.47
CA ALA A 22 1.30 -11.28 -17.04
C ALA A 22 2.06 -10.04 -16.58
N ASN A 23 2.99 -9.53 -17.39
CA ASN A 23 3.70 -8.28 -17.11
C ASN A 23 2.77 -7.06 -17.19
N LYS A 24 1.86 -7.03 -18.16
CA LYS A 24 0.93 -5.91 -18.38
C LYS A 24 -0.10 -5.78 -17.23
N TYR A 25 -0.60 -6.89 -16.71
CA TYR A 25 -1.60 -6.91 -15.64
C TYR A 25 -1.01 -6.94 -14.22
N GLY A 26 0.32 -6.77 -14.10
CA GLY A 26 0.96 -6.71 -12.78
C GLY A 26 0.97 -8.03 -12.01
N PHE A 27 0.76 -9.19 -12.66
CA PHE A 27 0.79 -10.50 -11.99
C PHE A 27 2.16 -10.83 -11.36
N ASN A 28 3.20 -10.14 -11.84
CA ASN A 28 4.56 -10.29 -11.35
C ASN A 28 4.89 -9.27 -10.23
N LEU A 29 3.92 -8.46 -9.78
CA LEU A 29 4.17 -7.38 -8.83
C LEU A 29 4.66 -7.93 -7.49
N GLU A 30 3.97 -8.90 -6.90
CA GLU A 30 4.36 -9.53 -5.62
C GLU A 30 5.77 -10.14 -5.70
N PHE A 31 6.08 -10.86 -6.78
CA PHE A 31 7.40 -11.44 -7.01
C PHE A 31 8.51 -10.38 -7.18
N LYS A 32 8.21 -9.28 -7.88
CA LYS A 32 9.14 -8.14 -8.00
C LYS A 32 9.35 -7.45 -6.65
N THR A 33 8.27 -7.18 -5.92
CA THR A 33 8.30 -6.62 -4.56
C THR A 33 9.18 -7.48 -3.67
N LYS A 34 8.91 -8.79 -3.61
CA LYS A 34 9.71 -9.78 -2.89
C LYS A 34 11.20 -9.68 -3.25
N SER A 35 11.52 -9.72 -4.54
CA SER A 35 12.90 -9.69 -5.02
C SER A 35 13.64 -8.40 -4.61
N ILE A 36 12.96 -7.26 -4.60
CA ILE A 36 13.53 -5.98 -4.16
C ILE A 36 13.79 -5.99 -2.64
N PHE A 37 12.87 -6.51 -1.83
CA PHE A 37 13.09 -6.67 -0.38
C PHE A 37 14.26 -7.62 -0.09
N GLU A 38 14.32 -8.78 -0.75
CA GLU A 38 15.40 -9.76 -0.58
C GLU A 38 16.77 -9.19 -0.99
N LYS A 39 16.82 -8.43 -2.09
CA LYS A 39 18.04 -7.69 -2.51
C LYS A 39 18.53 -6.71 -1.44
N ASN A 40 17.62 -6.12 -0.66
CA ASN A 40 17.95 -5.24 0.46
C ASN A 40 18.22 -5.99 1.78
N GLY A 41 18.30 -7.33 1.73
CA GLY A 41 18.66 -8.20 2.83
C GLY A 41 17.52 -8.50 3.80
N PHE A 42 16.26 -8.41 3.36
CA PHE A 42 15.11 -8.84 4.14
C PHE A 42 14.85 -10.34 3.92
N CYS A 43 14.43 -11.03 4.99
CA CYS A 43 13.73 -12.29 4.88
C CYS A 43 12.29 -12.00 4.46
N THR A 44 11.76 -12.75 3.49
CA THR A 44 10.42 -12.50 2.95
C THR A 44 9.59 -13.78 2.92
N LYS A 45 8.28 -13.64 3.10
CA LYS A 45 7.27 -14.69 2.94
C LYS A 45 6.12 -14.12 2.12
N HIS A 46 5.77 -14.76 1.01
CA HIS A 46 4.59 -14.41 0.21
C HIS A 46 3.36 -15.21 0.66
N ASN A 47 2.16 -14.70 0.36
CA ASN A 47 0.87 -15.37 0.54
C ASN A 47 0.71 -15.91 1.96
N VAL A 48 1.03 -15.06 2.95
CA VAL A 48 1.03 -15.47 4.35
C VAL A 48 -0.40 -15.49 4.85
N LEU A 49 -0.90 -16.70 5.13
CA LEU A 49 -2.21 -16.89 5.73
C LEU A 49 -2.14 -16.64 7.24
N VAL A 50 -2.92 -15.67 7.69
CA VAL A 50 -3.09 -15.31 9.11
C VAL A 50 -4.57 -15.43 9.47
N LYS A 51 -4.86 -15.78 10.73
CA LYS A 51 -6.24 -15.89 11.21
C LYS A 51 -6.67 -14.63 11.95
N LEU A 52 -7.87 -14.15 11.66
CA LEU A 52 -8.58 -13.12 12.42
C LEU A 52 -10.01 -13.58 12.63
N ASN A 53 -10.45 -13.77 13.88
CA ASN A 53 -11.82 -14.17 14.21
C ASN A 53 -12.33 -15.38 13.40
N ASP A 54 -11.52 -16.44 13.30
CA ASP A 54 -11.76 -17.67 12.52
C ASP A 54 -11.77 -17.52 10.99
N GLU A 55 -11.62 -16.31 10.46
CA GLU A 55 -11.40 -16.08 9.03
C GLU A 55 -9.92 -16.16 8.67
N SER A 56 -9.61 -16.71 7.49
CA SER A 56 -8.26 -16.73 6.95
C SER A 56 -8.06 -15.52 6.06
N LEU A 57 -7.13 -14.66 6.44
CA LEU A 57 -6.71 -13.48 5.68
C LEU A 57 -5.35 -13.76 5.04
N GLU A 58 -5.18 -13.29 3.83
CA GLU A 58 -3.91 -13.37 3.10
C GLU A 58 -3.18 -12.03 3.20
N ILE A 59 -1.90 -12.09 3.59
CA ILE A 59 -0.96 -10.98 3.44
C ILE A 59 -0.09 -11.29 2.24
N ASP A 60 -0.14 -10.44 1.21
CA ASP A 60 0.61 -10.67 -0.04
C ASP A 60 2.10 -10.87 0.23
N LEU A 61 2.71 -10.00 1.05
CA LEU A 61 4.11 -10.13 1.44
C LEU A 61 4.36 -9.65 2.87
N LEU A 62 4.95 -10.53 3.68
CA LEU A 62 5.55 -10.19 4.97
C LEU A 62 7.07 -10.14 4.80
N ALA A 63 7.70 -9.04 5.17
CA ALA A 63 9.16 -8.89 5.09
C ALA A 63 9.75 -8.40 6.42
N ASN A 64 10.87 -9.00 6.84
CA ASN A 64 11.57 -8.58 8.04
C ASN A 64 13.08 -8.75 7.87
N LYS A 65 13.84 -7.73 8.26
CA LYS A 65 15.32 -7.80 8.32
C LYS A 65 15.82 -7.96 9.74
N TYR A 66 15.12 -7.36 10.68
CA TYR A 66 15.37 -7.44 12.12
C TYR A 66 14.18 -8.11 12.78
N VAL A 67 14.41 -8.74 13.93
CA VAL A 67 13.37 -9.50 14.66
C VAL A 67 12.22 -8.59 15.10
N ASP A 68 12.49 -7.31 15.33
CA ASP A 68 11.54 -6.31 15.84
C ASP A 68 10.98 -5.38 14.76
N ARG A 69 11.23 -5.65 13.46
CA ARG A 69 10.80 -4.76 12.37
C ARG A 69 10.20 -5.54 11.22
N HIS A 70 8.91 -5.31 10.98
CA HIS A 70 8.14 -6.02 9.98
C HIS A 70 7.51 -5.04 9.02
N PHE A 71 7.60 -5.37 7.75
CA PHE A 71 6.78 -4.78 6.71
C PHE A 71 5.61 -5.72 6.45
N ILE A 72 4.41 -5.17 6.50
CA ILE A 72 3.18 -5.80 6.06
C ILE A 72 2.82 -5.13 4.75
N ILE A 73 2.82 -5.87 3.65
CA ILE A 73 2.80 -5.30 2.32
C ILE A 73 1.62 -5.88 1.56
N GLU A 74 0.83 -5.00 0.98
CA GLU A 74 -0.23 -5.32 0.03
C GLU A 74 0.20 -4.85 -1.36
N CYS A 75 0.12 -5.71 -2.36
CA CYS A 75 0.46 -5.45 -3.74
C CYS A 75 -0.81 -5.23 -4.58
N LYS A 76 -0.98 -4.02 -5.14
CA LYS A 76 -2.08 -3.70 -6.05
C LYS A 76 -1.60 -3.49 -7.47
N GLY A 77 -1.62 -4.59 -8.22
CA GLY A 77 -1.36 -4.62 -9.65
C GLY A 77 -2.50 -4.00 -10.45
N THR A 78 -2.14 -3.21 -11.46
CA THR A 78 -3.06 -2.59 -12.42
C THR A 78 -2.55 -2.76 -13.85
N ASP A 79 -3.36 -2.37 -14.83
CA ASP A 79 -2.89 -2.23 -16.21
C ASP A 79 -1.81 -1.14 -16.27
N SER A 80 -0.86 -1.30 -17.20
CA SER A 80 0.09 -0.27 -17.62
C SER A 80 -0.51 1.10 -17.97
N SER A 81 -1.77 1.16 -18.39
CA SER A 81 -2.47 2.43 -18.67
C SER A 81 -3.14 3.05 -17.44
N SER A 82 -3.02 2.42 -16.26
CA SER A 82 -3.65 2.89 -15.05
C SER A 82 -2.80 3.93 -14.30
N ALA A 83 -3.48 4.88 -13.69
CA ALA A 83 -2.95 5.87 -12.76
C ALA A 83 -3.72 5.79 -11.44
N LEU A 84 -3.02 5.83 -10.32
CA LEU A 84 -3.62 6.10 -9.02
C LEU A 84 -3.70 7.62 -8.86
N ILE A 85 -4.91 8.16 -8.78
CA ILE A 85 -5.14 9.59 -8.59
C ILE A 85 -5.62 9.81 -7.16
N LEU A 86 -4.91 10.64 -6.42
CA LEU A 86 -5.13 10.93 -5.02
C LEU A 86 -5.35 12.43 -4.80
N VAL A 87 -5.98 12.78 -3.69
CA VAL A 87 -6.18 14.18 -3.30
C VAL A 87 -5.36 14.49 -2.06
N LYS A 88 -4.59 15.58 -2.13
CA LYS A 88 -3.83 16.11 -1.00
C LYS A 88 -4.78 16.66 0.07
N GLU A 89 -4.51 16.31 1.32
CA GLU A 89 -5.23 16.83 2.48
C GLU A 89 -4.89 18.30 2.71
N SER A 90 -5.83 19.07 3.27
CA SER A 90 -5.56 20.43 3.70
C SER A 90 -4.54 20.45 4.82
N VAL A 91 -3.68 21.48 4.85
CA VAL A 91 -2.67 21.61 5.89
C VAL A 91 -3.32 22.22 7.13
N GLU A 92 -3.97 21.39 7.94
CA GLU A 92 -4.39 21.74 9.30
C GLU A 92 -3.39 21.17 10.31
N GLN A 93 -3.20 21.85 11.45
CA GLN A 93 -2.20 21.47 12.47
C GLN A 93 -2.40 20.03 13.00
N ASP A 94 -3.64 19.53 13.02
CA ASP A 94 -3.98 18.18 13.45
C ASP A 94 -3.45 17.08 12.51
N ASN A 95 -3.21 17.39 11.23
CA ASN A 95 -2.75 16.42 10.24
C ASN A 95 -1.28 16.00 10.44
N MET A 96 -0.49 16.80 11.19
CA MET A 96 0.87 16.41 11.56
C MET A 96 0.93 15.32 12.65
N ALA A 97 -0.16 15.11 13.40
CA ALA A 97 -0.20 14.10 14.46
C ALA A 97 -0.11 12.67 13.90
N ASP A 98 -0.67 12.44 12.71
CA ASP A 98 -0.73 11.11 12.09
C ASP A 98 0.62 10.64 11.55
N MET A 99 1.54 11.56 11.27
CA MET A 99 2.91 11.23 10.86
C MET A 99 3.78 10.72 12.03
N ARG A 100 3.27 10.69 13.26
CA ARG A 100 3.98 10.21 14.45
C ARG A 100 3.81 8.69 14.60
N ARG A 101 4.78 8.06 15.25
CA ARG A 101 4.65 6.66 15.69
C ARG A 101 3.41 6.48 16.56
N ARG A 102 2.63 5.43 16.32
CA ARG A 102 1.44 5.08 17.12
C ARG A 102 1.66 3.76 17.86
N ASN A 103 1.29 3.71 19.15
CA ASN A 103 1.23 2.45 19.91
C ASN A 103 -0.15 1.84 19.72
N ILE A 104 -0.21 0.53 19.48
CA ILE A 104 -1.49 -0.17 19.32
C ILE A 104 -1.98 -0.64 20.69
N GLU A 105 -3.21 -0.25 21.05
CA GLU A 105 -3.82 -0.50 22.35
C GLU A 105 -3.84 -2.00 22.69
N GLY A 106 -3.53 -2.34 23.94
CA GLY A 106 -3.52 -3.73 24.41
C GLY A 106 -2.37 -4.58 23.88
N THR A 107 -1.38 -4.00 23.19
CA THR A 107 -0.30 -4.75 22.55
C THR A 107 1.08 -4.10 22.76
N ASN A 108 2.14 -4.86 22.47
CA ASN A 108 3.51 -4.33 22.39
C ASN A 108 3.90 -3.84 20.99
N PHE A 109 2.96 -3.82 20.04
CA PHE A 109 3.20 -3.42 18.65
C PHE A 109 3.03 -1.91 18.45
N ARG A 110 3.75 -1.40 17.46
CA ARG A 110 3.74 0.02 17.09
C ARG A 110 3.71 0.18 15.59
N LEU A 111 2.89 1.08 15.08
CA LEU A 111 3.02 1.56 13.70
C LEU A 111 4.12 2.62 13.65
N VAL A 112 5.02 2.47 12.68
CA VAL A 112 6.09 3.45 12.45
C VAL A 112 5.52 4.81 12.06
N GLY A 113 6.21 5.88 12.46
CA GLY A 113 5.93 7.24 11.97
C GLY A 113 6.84 7.62 10.81
N PHE A 114 6.53 8.73 10.14
CA PHE A 114 7.31 9.26 9.03
C PHE A 114 7.77 10.71 9.29
N GLU A 115 8.95 11.05 8.79
CA GLU A 115 9.57 12.37 8.80
C GLU A 115 9.91 12.75 7.35
N GLY A 116 9.43 13.88 6.85
CA GLY A 116 9.63 14.26 5.44
C GLY A 116 8.74 15.41 5.01
N GLU A 117 8.38 15.44 3.72
CA GLU A 117 7.39 16.40 3.20
C GLU A 117 6.08 16.30 4.01
N ASN A 118 5.66 17.44 4.55
CA ASN A 118 4.53 17.55 5.46
C ASN A 118 3.21 17.63 4.69
N PHE A 119 2.90 16.62 3.88
CA PHE A 119 1.54 16.45 3.38
C PHE A 119 1.13 14.98 3.37
N CYS A 120 -0.17 14.77 3.45
CA CYS A 120 -0.80 13.46 3.29
C CYS A 120 -1.87 13.55 2.21
N THR A 121 -2.24 12.40 1.66
CA THR A 121 -3.45 12.26 0.85
C THR A 121 -4.51 11.55 1.69
N PHE A 122 -5.80 11.77 1.40
CA PHE A 122 -6.88 11.20 2.22
C PHE A 122 -7.95 10.47 1.42
N THR A 123 -7.95 10.62 0.10
CA THR A 123 -8.84 9.90 -0.82
C THR A 123 -8.16 9.69 -2.16
N GLY A 124 -8.59 8.67 -2.91
CA GLY A 124 -8.17 8.41 -4.28
C GLY A 124 -8.72 7.11 -4.84
N ASP A 125 -8.44 6.90 -6.12
CA ASP A 125 -8.80 5.68 -6.84
C ASP A 125 -7.91 5.46 -8.07
N PHE A 126 -7.98 4.26 -8.63
CA PHE A 126 -7.37 3.94 -9.91
C PHE A 126 -8.24 4.41 -11.07
N PHE A 127 -7.57 4.98 -12.08
CA PHE A 127 -8.15 5.41 -13.34
C PHE A 127 -7.40 4.77 -14.48
N ASN A 128 -8.12 4.29 -15.49
CA ASN A 128 -7.55 3.79 -16.73
C ASN A 128 -7.56 4.89 -17.78
N ASN A 129 -6.42 5.09 -18.46
CA ASN A 129 -6.34 5.93 -19.63
C ASN A 129 -6.77 5.14 -20.88
N ASN A 130 -8.01 5.35 -21.32
CA ASN A 130 -8.51 4.80 -22.58
C ASN A 130 -8.60 5.93 -23.62
N THR A 131 -7.65 5.92 -24.57
CA THR A 131 -7.65 6.65 -25.86
C THR A 131 -8.11 8.12 -25.89
N LYS A 132 -8.11 8.82 -24.73
CA LYS A 132 -8.18 10.28 -24.46
C LYS A 132 -8.90 10.64 -23.15
N GLU A 133 -9.49 9.68 -22.45
CA GLU A 133 -10.22 9.94 -21.19
C GLU A 133 -9.68 9.08 -20.03
N LEU A 134 -9.51 9.70 -18.87
CA LEU A 134 -9.29 8.98 -17.61
C LEU A 134 -10.65 8.53 -17.07
N LYS A 135 -10.85 7.21 -16.99
CA LYS A 135 -12.07 6.61 -16.44
C LYS A 135 -11.73 5.83 -15.20
N LYS A 136 -12.52 6.01 -14.14
CA LYS A 136 -12.44 5.22 -12.91
C LYS A 136 -12.42 3.73 -13.27
N SER A 137 -11.45 2.99 -12.76
CA SER A 137 -11.21 1.60 -13.13
C SER A 137 -12.36 0.67 -12.71
N SER A 138 -13.10 1.03 -11.66
CA SER A 138 -14.42 0.45 -11.37
C SER A 138 -15.48 1.55 -11.23
N ARG A 139 -16.73 1.21 -11.57
CA ARG A 139 -17.92 2.05 -11.36
C ARG A 139 -18.55 1.87 -9.97
N ASN A 140 -18.16 0.84 -9.22
CA ASN A 140 -18.70 0.55 -7.89
C ASN A 140 -17.65 0.88 -6.81
N ASP A 141 -18.04 1.60 -5.76
CA ASP A 141 -17.10 1.97 -4.67
C ASP A 141 -16.72 0.73 -3.83
N ASP A 142 -17.59 -0.28 -3.77
CA ASP A 142 -17.30 -1.62 -3.23
C ASP A 142 -16.32 -2.42 -4.12
N GLU A 143 -15.88 -1.84 -5.24
CA GLU A 143 -14.85 -2.32 -6.15
C GLU A 143 -13.68 -1.34 -6.29
N ASN A 144 -13.63 -0.28 -5.46
CA ASN A 144 -12.46 0.58 -5.37
C ASN A 144 -11.28 -0.25 -4.86
N ASN A 145 -10.40 -0.64 -5.78
CA ASN A 145 -9.26 -1.50 -5.49
C ASN A 145 -8.27 -0.85 -4.52
N PHE A 146 -8.21 0.49 -4.48
CA PHE A 146 -7.36 1.20 -3.53
C PHE A 146 -7.95 1.17 -2.11
N TYR A 147 -9.26 1.41 -1.96
CA TYR A 147 -9.94 1.29 -0.67
C TYR A 147 -9.89 -0.15 -0.12
N LYS A 148 -10.10 -1.15 -0.98
CA LYS A 148 -9.92 -2.57 -0.59
C LYS A 148 -8.53 -2.85 -0.04
N ALA A 149 -7.49 -2.31 -0.69
CA ALA A 149 -6.12 -2.46 -0.22
C ALA A 149 -5.91 -1.88 1.19
N GLN A 150 -6.55 -0.75 1.48
CA GLN A 150 -6.49 -0.13 2.81
C GLN A 150 -7.14 -1.01 3.87
N LEU A 151 -8.31 -1.59 3.57
CA LEU A 151 -9.00 -2.53 4.46
C LEU A 151 -8.17 -3.80 4.69
N GLN A 152 -7.62 -4.39 3.63
CA GLN A 152 -6.76 -5.57 3.75
C GLN A 152 -5.52 -5.30 4.61
N ILE A 153 -4.91 -4.11 4.48
CA ILE A 153 -3.81 -3.70 5.37
C ILE A 153 -4.27 -3.59 6.84
N ASN A 154 -5.44 -2.99 7.11
CA ASN A 154 -6.01 -2.92 8.46
C ASN A 154 -6.19 -4.31 9.08
N ASP A 155 -6.75 -5.23 8.30
CA ASP A 155 -7.06 -6.59 8.73
C ASP A 155 -5.77 -7.41 8.92
N ALA A 156 -4.81 -7.25 8.00
CA ALA A 156 -3.49 -7.86 8.06
C ALA A 156 -2.70 -7.43 9.30
N ILE A 157 -2.71 -6.14 9.65
CA ILE A 157 -2.07 -5.63 10.87
C ILE A 157 -2.70 -6.32 12.10
N SER A 158 -4.03 -6.37 12.16
CA SER A 158 -4.75 -6.95 13.29
C SER A 158 -4.45 -8.44 13.46
N ALA A 159 -4.49 -9.20 12.36
CA ALA A 159 -4.20 -10.62 12.34
C ALA A 159 -2.73 -10.93 12.66
N PHE A 160 -1.81 -10.10 12.17
CA PHE A 160 -0.38 -10.22 12.48
C PHE A 160 -0.11 -10.04 13.97
N ILE A 161 -0.72 -9.04 14.61
CA ILE A 161 -0.60 -8.77 16.05
C ILE A 161 -1.07 -9.96 16.88
N GLN A 162 -2.19 -10.59 16.51
CA GLN A 162 -2.74 -11.74 17.23
C GLN A 162 -1.89 -13.01 17.10
N SER A 163 -1.18 -13.16 15.97
CA SER A 163 -0.40 -14.37 15.67
C SER A 163 1.07 -14.30 16.08
N ALA A 164 1.63 -13.10 16.25
CA ALA A 164 3.04 -12.91 16.54
C ALA A 164 3.37 -13.11 18.04
N SER A 165 4.53 -13.74 18.30
CA SER A 165 5.04 -13.98 19.66
C SER A 165 5.43 -12.70 20.39
N SER A 166 5.47 -12.76 21.72
CA SER A 166 5.73 -11.61 22.60
C SER A 166 7.07 -10.90 22.31
N GLY A 167 6.98 -9.59 22.10
CA GLY A 167 8.10 -8.68 21.86
C GLY A 167 7.59 -7.31 21.41
N VAL A 168 8.38 -6.25 21.62
CA VAL A 168 8.09 -4.97 20.97
C VAL A 168 8.43 -5.10 19.50
N SER A 169 7.49 -4.76 18.62
CA SER A 169 7.68 -4.87 17.19
C SER A 169 7.09 -3.66 16.45
N TYR A 170 7.89 -3.14 15.52
CA TYR A 170 7.56 -2.04 14.64
C TYR A 170 6.97 -2.59 13.35
N ILE A 171 5.75 -2.17 13.04
CA ILE A 171 5.04 -2.52 11.82
C ILE A 171 5.12 -1.31 10.86
N THR A 172 5.61 -1.56 9.66
CA THR A 172 5.61 -0.63 8.53
C THR A 172 4.62 -1.16 7.50
N PRO A 173 3.34 -0.72 7.53
CA PRO A 173 2.40 -1.12 6.50
C PRO A 173 2.73 -0.39 5.20
N VAL A 174 2.61 -1.04 4.05
CA VAL A 174 2.91 -0.43 2.74
C VAL A 174 1.96 -0.99 1.68
N ILE A 175 1.42 -0.12 0.83
CA ILE A 175 0.84 -0.55 -0.46
C ILE A 175 1.90 -0.37 -1.54
N VAL A 176 2.14 -1.41 -2.32
CA VAL A 176 2.99 -1.35 -3.52
C VAL A 176 2.11 -1.47 -4.75
N THR A 177 2.32 -0.59 -5.73
CA THR A 177 1.57 -0.60 -7.00
C THR A 177 2.50 -0.42 -8.19
N ASN A 178 2.07 -0.83 -9.38
CA ASN A 178 2.74 -0.49 -10.65
C ASN A 178 2.11 0.72 -11.36
N ALA A 179 1.01 1.28 -10.86
CA ALA A 179 0.39 2.48 -11.42
C ALA A 179 1.24 3.75 -11.16
N SER A 180 1.21 4.70 -12.09
CA SER A 180 1.71 6.06 -11.82
C SER A 180 0.88 6.70 -10.69
N ILE A 181 1.52 7.46 -9.80
CA ILE A 181 0.86 8.04 -8.63
C ILE A 181 0.76 9.55 -8.84
N TRP A 182 -0.45 10.04 -9.04
CA TRP A 182 -0.75 11.44 -9.25
C TRP A 182 -1.46 12.01 -8.04
N VAL A 183 -1.05 13.20 -7.60
CA VAL A 183 -1.71 13.91 -6.51
C VAL A 183 -2.27 15.20 -7.04
N VAL A 184 -3.56 15.42 -6.78
CA VAL A 184 -4.26 16.68 -7.04
C VAL A 184 -4.28 17.49 -5.76
N ASP A 185 -3.78 18.72 -5.83
CA ASP A 185 -3.80 19.69 -4.74
C ASP A 185 -4.82 20.78 -5.02
N TYR A 186 -5.86 20.83 -4.18
CA TYR A 186 -6.90 21.86 -4.20
C TYR A 186 -6.71 22.93 -3.12
N ASN A 187 -5.58 22.92 -2.39
CA ASN A 187 -5.35 23.85 -1.29
C ASN A 187 -5.14 25.30 -1.75
N ASN A 188 -4.85 25.51 -3.04
CA ASN A 188 -4.91 26.82 -3.66
C ASN A 188 -6.27 27.01 -4.36
N PRO A 189 -7.16 27.88 -3.84
CA PRO A 189 -8.49 28.09 -4.41
C PRO A 189 -8.47 28.59 -5.86
N ASP A 190 -7.39 29.28 -6.26
CA ASP A 190 -7.26 29.91 -7.57
C ASP A 190 -6.57 29.00 -8.61
N LYS A 191 -5.98 27.88 -8.16
CA LYS A 191 -5.20 26.99 -9.03
C LYS A 191 -5.17 25.56 -8.49
N THR A 192 -5.71 24.63 -9.27
CA THR A 192 -5.47 23.20 -9.06
C THR A 192 -4.06 22.84 -9.51
N GLU A 193 -3.28 22.25 -8.62
CA GLU A 193 -1.96 21.70 -8.94
C GLU A 193 -2.05 20.18 -9.06
N VAL A 194 -1.30 19.61 -10.01
CA VAL A 194 -1.32 18.17 -10.28
C VAL A 194 0.12 17.75 -10.57
N ASP A 195 0.65 16.90 -9.70
CA ASP A 195 2.04 16.44 -9.78
C ASP A 195 2.11 14.91 -9.66
N GLU A 196 3.12 14.33 -10.28
CA GLU A 196 3.42 12.89 -10.19
C GLU A 196 4.45 12.64 -9.09
N PHE A 197 4.22 11.60 -8.30
CA PHE A 197 5.01 11.24 -7.12
C PHE A 197 5.55 9.82 -7.21
N ARG A 198 6.75 9.62 -6.63
CA ARG A 198 7.39 8.30 -6.52
C ARG A 198 6.67 7.40 -5.52
N TRP A 199 6.27 8.02 -4.42
CA TRP A 199 5.45 7.46 -3.36
C TRP A 199 4.76 8.60 -2.63
N VAL A 200 3.71 8.28 -1.89
CA VAL A 200 2.96 9.24 -1.05
C VAL A 200 2.72 8.66 0.34
N LEU A 201 2.40 9.53 1.27
CA LEU A 201 1.84 9.16 2.56
C LEU A 201 0.31 9.34 2.48
N HIS A 202 -0.43 8.26 2.77
CA HIS A 202 -1.89 8.25 2.71
C HIS A 202 -2.50 8.06 4.10
N LYS A 203 -3.42 8.94 4.49
CA LYS A 203 -4.15 8.86 5.75
C LYS A 203 -5.30 7.88 5.61
N VAL A 204 -5.21 6.77 6.34
CA VAL A 204 -6.20 5.70 6.36
C VAL A 204 -6.99 5.78 7.64
N LYS A 205 -8.32 5.74 7.55
CA LYS A 205 -9.19 5.59 8.72
C LYS A 205 -9.09 4.17 9.27
N LEU A 206 -8.97 4.06 10.58
CA LEU A 206 -9.05 2.78 11.26
C LEU A 206 -10.45 2.19 11.11
N GLY A 207 -10.50 0.89 10.85
CA GLY A 207 -11.69 0.09 11.08
C GLY A 207 -11.85 -0.24 12.58
N ASN A 208 -12.80 -1.12 12.90
CA ASN A 208 -13.05 -1.56 14.28
C ASN A 208 -12.04 -2.62 14.79
N ASN A 209 -11.02 -2.95 14.00
CA ASN A 209 -10.18 -4.13 14.22
C ASN A 209 -9.02 -3.89 15.21
N PHE A 210 -8.58 -2.64 15.36
CA PHE A 210 -7.60 -2.24 16.38
C PHE A 210 -7.70 -0.75 16.68
N LYS A 211 -7.13 -0.33 17.81
CA LYS A 211 -7.13 1.06 18.29
C LYS A 211 -5.72 1.50 18.66
N PHE A 212 -5.50 2.82 18.71
CA PHE A 212 -4.25 3.38 19.22
C PHE A 212 -4.39 3.90 20.64
N VAL A 213 -3.29 3.84 21.39
CA VAL A 213 -3.17 4.50 22.69
C VAL A 213 -3.10 6.02 22.45
N SER A 214 -4.09 6.76 22.95
CA SER A 214 -4.02 8.21 22.96
C SER A 214 -3.03 8.71 24.01
N ARG A 215 -2.30 9.78 23.68
CA ARG A 215 -1.40 10.45 24.65
C ARG A 215 -2.14 11.47 25.51
N GLU A 216 -3.24 11.98 24.99
CA GLU A 216 -4.13 12.93 25.64
C GLU A 216 -5.39 12.12 25.89
N GLU A 217 -5.63 11.71 27.13
CA GLU A 217 -6.64 10.72 27.57
C GLU A 217 -8.10 11.00 27.15
N GLU A 218 -8.33 12.01 26.30
CA GLU A 218 -9.62 12.53 25.85
C GLU A 218 -9.89 12.40 24.34
N SER A 219 -8.93 11.97 23.50
CA SER A 219 -9.14 11.84 22.04
C SER A 219 -8.86 10.44 21.49
N GLU A 220 -9.84 9.85 20.80
CA GLU A 220 -9.64 8.62 20.05
C GLU A 220 -8.89 8.93 18.75
N VAL A 221 -7.76 8.27 18.52
CA VAL A 221 -7.02 8.39 17.25
C VAL A 221 -7.62 7.38 16.27
N LEU A 222 -8.28 7.89 15.23
CA LEU A 222 -9.05 7.10 14.26
C LEU A 222 -8.35 6.91 12.90
N SER A 223 -7.06 7.26 12.79
CA SER A 223 -6.32 7.17 11.54
C SER A 223 -4.84 6.86 11.72
N PHE A 224 -4.22 6.31 10.67
CA PHE A 224 -2.77 6.15 10.55
C PHE A 224 -2.28 6.45 9.14
N ILE A 225 -0.97 6.52 8.98
CA ILE A 225 -0.32 6.79 7.71
C ILE A 225 0.14 5.49 7.05
N LEU A 226 -0.26 5.33 5.80
CA LEU A 226 0.07 4.23 4.91
C LEU A 226 0.87 4.77 3.71
N PRO A 227 2.16 4.46 3.61
CA PRO A 227 2.92 4.65 2.39
C PRO A 227 2.30 3.90 1.21
N VAL A 228 2.13 4.61 0.09
CA VAL A 228 1.76 4.02 -1.21
C VAL A 228 2.91 4.26 -2.17
N VAL A 229 3.54 3.19 -2.64
CA VAL A 229 4.82 3.23 -3.31
C VAL A 229 4.70 2.63 -4.71
N ASN A 230 5.16 3.36 -5.73
CA ASN A 230 5.30 2.76 -7.04
C ASN A 230 6.51 1.81 -7.06
N ILE A 231 6.34 0.61 -7.61
CA ILE A 231 7.33 -0.46 -7.64
C ILE A 231 8.69 -0.03 -8.19
N ASN A 232 8.74 0.91 -9.14
CA ASN A 232 9.98 1.42 -9.73
C ASN A 232 10.84 2.19 -8.72
N TYR A 233 10.23 2.71 -7.66
CA TYR A 233 10.90 3.49 -6.62
C TYR A 233 10.99 2.75 -5.27
N LEU A 234 10.48 1.52 -5.20
CA LEU A 234 10.46 0.72 -3.97
C LEU A 234 11.85 0.50 -3.37
N ASP A 235 12.88 0.26 -4.20
CA ASP A 235 14.27 0.10 -3.72
C ASP A 235 14.78 1.34 -2.98
N SER A 236 14.42 2.54 -3.48
CA SER A 236 14.78 3.81 -2.83
C SER A 236 14.00 3.99 -1.53
N PHE A 237 12.71 3.70 -1.53
CA PHE A 237 11.88 3.79 -0.32
C PHE A 237 12.39 2.85 0.78
N ILE A 238 12.77 1.60 0.44
CA ILE A 238 13.31 0.64 1.41
C ILE A 238 14.63 1.13 2.02
N LYS A 239 15.49 1.78 1.22
CA LYS A 239 16.75 2.38 1.71
C LYS A 239 16.51 3.51 2.70
N ASP A 240 15.42 4.24 2.56
CA ASP A 240 14.99 5.23 3.57
C ASP A 240 14.42 4.51 4.81
N ALA A 241 13.52 3.56 4.59
CA ALA A 241 12.78 2.86 5.65
C ALA A 241 13.63 1.98 6.55
N ILE A 242 14.69 1.34 6.02
CA ILE A 242 15.60 0.51 6.82
C ILE A 242 16.33 1.32 7.90
N ASN A 243 16.53 2.62 7.66
CA ASN A 243 17.20 3.54 8.57
C ASN A 243 16.26 4.16 9.62
N MET A 244 15.13 3.50 9.91
CA MET A 244 14.24 3.90 10.99
C MET A 244 15.00 4.17 12.29
N ASN A 245 14.79 5.35 12.86
CA ASN A 245 15.32 5.68 14.18
C ASN A 245 14.56 4.87 15.23
N THR A 246 15.24 3.97 15.93
CA THR A 246 14.61 3.04 16.89
C THR A 246 14.13 3.72 18.17
N SER A 247 14.70 4.86 18.54
CA SER A 247 14.29 5.61 19.73
C SER A 247 12.93 6.29 19.51
N THR A 248 12.71 6.84 18.32
CA THR A 248 11.47 7.53 17.96
C THR A 248 10.48 6.62 17.21
N GLY A 249 10.97 5.52 16.63
CA GLY A 249 10.26 4.66 15.67
C GLY A 249 9.76 5.43 14.44
N ARG A 250 10.59 6.37 13.95
CA ARG A 250 10.28 7.18 12.78
C ARG A 250 11.25 6.89 11.63
N ILE A 251 10.71 6.89 10.42
CA ILE A 251 11.44 6.76 9.17
C ILE A 251 11.55 8.15 8.55
N LYS A 252 12.77 8.56 8.21
CA LYS A 252 12.99 9.75 7.39
C LYS A 252 12.90 9.33 5.92
N ILE A 253 11.97 9.91 5.17
CA ILE A 253 11.80 9.66 3.75
C ILE A 253 12.34 10.83 2.92
N SER A 254 12.94 10.48 1.79
CA SER A 254 13.43 11.42 0.78
C SER A 254 12.25 12.12 0.06
N PRO A 255 12.50 13.25 -0.64
CA PRO A 255 11.45 14.01 -1.33
C PRO A 255 10.58 13.14 -2.25
N LEU A 256 9.28 13.45 -2.31
CA LEU A 256 8.27 12.56 -2.87
C LEU A 256 8.07 12.76 -4.39
N SER A 257 8.31 13.96 -4.90
CA SER A 257 8.07 14.32 -6.31
C SER A 257 9.12 13.72 -7.26
N ILE A 258 8.70 13.43 -8.50
CA ILE A 258 9.58 12.86 -9.54
C ILE A 258 10.59 13.88 -10.04
#